data_AF-A0A928I9Y6-F1
#
_entry.id   AF-A0A928I9Y6-F1
#
_cell.length_a   1.000
_cell.length_b   1.000
_cell.length_c   1.000
_cell.angle_alpha   90.00
_cell.angle_beta   90.00
_cell.angle_gamma   90.00
#
_symmetry.space_group_name_H-M   'P 1'
#
loop_
_entity.id
_entity.type
_entity.pdbx_description
1 polymer ?
#
loop_
_entity_poly.entity_id
_entity_poly.type
_entity_poly.pdbx_seq_one_letter_code
_entity_poly.pdbx_strand_id
1 'polypeptide(L)'
;MANIQFLTPISGTMVCDKAGIIDKDALLIDITLKSFAGRKITVNGLPTQDNGGYYTIKFPLTKYENKLVARDTETGDTTEATIYRLKDASMKYRLSFDDNIWFMQDIAKNNYKSLFENPYLKLIKDMNDKYGTKMHINLYYCCSEFGGFNLAQFPDKYKSEWEDVSDWLKLSFHAFKNLPDEPYLTANYKQAIEECQMVNKEILRFAGEKSLSEYTTIHWCRGPLDACKAFRESGYTTLQGGTPHNYYIPDDLFDNTVRKYGYYYDAENDLAFTLGHINLNKPTIGPDKIPDLFYNITHKYPLNGFLELVIHEQYFYPHYHKYLPDYRERIETGIKWCVEHGYESSFKSDFIKPW
;
A
#
# COMPACT_ATOMS: atom_id res chain seq x y z
N MET A 1 5.71 -27.13 -22.34
CA MET A 1 6.10 -26.25 -21.23
C MET A 1 7.14 -25.29 -21.76
N ALA A 2 7.10 -24.01 -21.41
CA ALA A 2 8.09 -23.05 -21.88
C ALA A 2 9.48 -23.46 -21.38
N ASN A 3 10.45 -23.59 -22.29
CA ASN A 3 11.83 -23.96 -21.95
C ASN A 3 12.60 -22.84 -21.24
N ILE A 4 12.05 -21.62 -21.25
CA ILE A 4 12.63 -20.43 -20.64
C ILE A 4 11.67 -19.90 -19.57
N GLN A 5 12.18 -19.57 -18.40
CA GLN A 5 11.42 -19.01 -17.27
C GLN A 5 12.13 -17.79 -16.71
N PHE A 6 11.41 -16.67 -16.53
CA PHE A 6 11.90 -15.55 -15.72
C PHE A 6 11.88 -15.92 -14.24
N LEU A 7 12.99 -15.74 -13.54
CA LEU A 7 13.10 -16.03 -12.10
C LEU A 7 13.08 -14.76 -11.24
N THR A 8 13.83 -13.73 -11.64
CA THR A 8 13.83 -12.44 -10.93
C THR A 8 14.25 -11.32 -11.87
N PRO A 9 13.50 -10.20 -11.94
CA PRO A 9 12.10 -10.11 -11.51
C PRO A 9 11.17 -11.00 -12.37
N ILE A 10 10.00 -11.33 -11.85
CA ILE A 10 8.94 -12.04 -12.59
C ILE A 10 7.92 -11.05 -13.16
N SER A 11 7.11 -11.49 -14.13
CA SER A 11 6.05 -10.63 -14.71
C SER A 11 5.13 -10.06 -13.62
N GLY A 12 4.75 -8.80 -13.74
CA GLY A 12 3.96 -8.08 -12.73
C GLY A 12 4.80 -7.37 -11.66
N THR A 13 6.09 -7.67 -11.56
CA THR A 13 6.95 -7.00 -10.57
C THR A 13 7.07 -5.51 -10.90
N MET A 14 6.86 -4.66 -9.89
CA MET A 14 7.11 -3.23 -9.98
C MET A 14 8.35 -2.89 -9.15
N VAL A 15 9.27 -2.13 -9.74
CA VAL A 15 10.56 -1.79 -9.13
C VAL A 15 10.74 -0.28 -9.07
N CYS A 16 11.37 0.20 -8.01
CA CYS A 16 11.84 1.57 -7.88
C CYS A 16 13.36 1.65 -8.07
N ASP A 17 13.93 2.85 -8.01
CA ASP A 17 15.36 3.08 -8.23
C ASP A 17 16.28 2.30 -7.28
N LYS A 18 15.79 1.87 -6.10
CA LYS A 18 16.53 0.99 -5.18
C LYS A 18 16.83 -0.40 -5.75
N ALA A 19 16.14 -0.83 -6.80
CA ALA A 19 16.29 -2.16 -7.40
C ALA A 19 17.46 -2.27 -8.41
N GLY A 20 18.16 -1.17 -8.71
CA GLY A 20 19.17 -1.16 -9.75
C GLY A 20 20.05 0.09 -9.75
N ILE A 21 20.67 0.37 -10.89
CA ILE A 21 21.55 1.52 -11.09
C ILE A 21 20.92 2.43 -12.14
N ILE A 22 20.84 3.72 -11.85
CA ILE A 22 20.40 4.72 -12.81
C ILE A 22 21.55 5.04 -13.78
N ASP A 23 21.32 4.83 -15.07
CA ASP A 23 22.20 5.28 -16.16
C ASP A 23 21.38 6.16 -17.11
N LYS A 24 21.66 7.46 -17.09
CA LYS A 24 20.86 8.49 -17.79
C LYS A 24 19.37 8.37 -17.38
N ASP A 25 18.50 8.12 -18.36
CA ASP A 25 17.06 7.95 -18.16
C ASP A 25 16.63 6.50 -17.93
N ALA A 26 17.55 5.53 -17.89
CA ALA A 26 17.25 4.11 -17.69
C ALA A 26 17.55 3.65 -16.25
N LEU A 27 16.74 2.75 -15.73
CA LEU A 27 17.07 1.95 -14.54
C LEU A 27 17.60 0.59 -15.02
N LEU A 28 18.89 0.35 -14.82
CA LEU A 28 19.54 -0.92 -15.13
C LEU A 28 19.28 -1.90 -13.97
N ILE A 29 18.48 -2.93 -14.23
CA ILE A 29 18.21 -4.01 -13.27
C ILE A 29 18.88 -5.31 -13.68
N ASP A 30 19.19 -6.16 -12.71
CA ASP A 30 19.62 -7.53 -12.97
C ASP A 30 18.40 -8.42 -13.24
N ILE A 31 18.44 -9.14 -14.35
CA ILE A 31 17.44 -10.13 -14.75
C ILE A 31 18.09 -11.50 -14.73
N THR A 32 17.42 -12.46 -14.11
CA THR A 32 17.79 -13.87 -14.10
C THR A 32 16.68 -14.71 -14.72
N LEU A 33 17.06 -15.56 -15.66
CA LEU A 33 16.20 -16.56 -16.29
C LEU A 33 16.74 -17.97 -16.04
N LYS A 34 15.88 -18.97 -16.20
CA LYS A 34 16.24 -20.39 -16.20
C LYS A 34 15.88 -21.02 -17.54
N SER A 35 16.80 -21.82 -18.08
CA SER A 35 16.58 -22.69 -19.24
C SER A 35 17.56 -23.88 -19.17
N PHE A 36 17.57 -24.73 -20.20
CA PHE A 36 18.62 -25.76 -20.33
C PHE A 36 20.00 -25.12 -20.45
N ALA A 37 21.03 -25.77 -19.92
CA ALA A 37 22.41 -25.27 -20.02
C ALA A 37 22.92 -25.28 -21.47
N GLY A 38 23.81 -24.35 -21.82
CA GLY A 38 24.45 -24.27 -23.13
C GLY A 38 23.59 -23.69 -24.25
N ARG A 39 22.43 -23.09 -23.93
CA ARG A 39 21.58 -22.39 -24.91
C ARG A 39 22.05 -20.98 -25.16
N LYS A 40 21.58 -20.39 -26.26
CA LYS A 40 21.82 -18.98 -26.60
C LYS A 40 20.56 -18.16 -26.36
N ILE A 41 20.40 -17.71 -25.12
CA ILE A 41 19.24 -16.92 -24.69
C ILE A 41 19.52 -15.42 -24.87
N THR A 42 18.55 -14.71 -25.43
CA THR A 42 18.53 -13.24 -25.51
C THR A 42 17.31 -12.68 -24.80
N VAL A 43 17.39 -11.43 -24.32
CA VAL A 43 16.24 -10.65 -23.82
C VAL A 43 16.11 -9.39 -24.68
N ASN A 44 15.01 -9.26 -25.42
CA ASN A 44 14.80 -8.21 -26.44
C ASN A 44 15.99 -8.06 -27.41
N GLY A 45 16.59 -9.20 -27.80
CA GLY A 45 17.75 -9.23 -28.70
C GLY A 45 19.11 -8.97 -28.04
N LEU A 46 19.14 -8.60 -26.75
CA LEU A 46 20.40 -8.46 -26.01
C LEU A 46 20.87 -9.82 -25.48
N PRO A 47 22.16 -10.18 -25.63
CA PRO A 47 22.67 -11.47 -25.18
C PRO A 47 22.72 -11.57 -23.65
N THR A 48 22.43 -12.76 -23.13
CA THR A 48 22.57 -13.09 -21.71
C THR A 48 23.90 -13.80 -21.44
N GLN A 49 24.33 -13.84 -20.17
CA GLN A 49 25.45 -14.65 -19.70
C GLN A 49 24.92 -15.99 -19.18
N ASP A 50 25.37 -17.12 -19.75
CA ASP A 50 25.04 -18.46 -19.26
C ASP A 50 25.94 -18.83 -18.07
N ASN A 51 25.30 -19.27 -16.98
CA ASN A 51 25.94 -19.87 -15.82
C ASN A 51 25.25 -21.20 -15.48
N GLY A 52 25.41 -22.20 -16.35
CA GLY A 52 24.92 -23.56 -16.12
C GLY A 52 23.39 -23.68 -16.19
N GLY A 53 22.76 -22.99 -17.14
CA GLY A 53 21.30 -22.96 -17.31
C GLY A 53 20.60 -21.83 -16.55
N TYR A 54 21.36 -21.01 -15.83
CA TYR A 54 20.92 -19.72 -15.32
C TYR A 54 21.48 -18.62 -16.21
N TYR A 55 20.59 -17.81 -16.78
CA TYR A 55 20.96 -16.77 -17.73
C TYR A 55 20.78 -15.40 -17.07
N THR A 56 21.81 -14.57 -17.08
CA THR A 56 21.76 -13.24 -16.46
C THR A 56 22.01 -12.12 -17.46
N ILE A 57 21.37 -10.97 -17.24
CA ILE A 57 21.58 -9.75 -18.02
C ILE A 57 21.26 -8.51 -17.19
N LYS A 58 22.01 -7.43 -17.40
CA LYS A 58 21.61 -6.08 -16.98
C LYS A 58 20.72 -5.46 -18.04
N PHE A 59 19.47 -5.20 -17.71
CA PHE A 59 18.47 -4.73 -18.68
C PHE A 59 17.99 -3.30 -18.35
N PRO A 60 17.93 -2.40 -19.34
CA PRO A 60 17.47 -1.03 -19.14
C PRO A 60 15.94 -0.91 -19.14
N LEU A 61 15.37 -0.49 -18.02
CA LEU A 61 13.97 -0.08 -17.91
C LEU A 61 13.84 1.42 -18.16
N THR A 62 13.15 1.80 -19.24
CA THR A 62 13.04 3.20 -19.70
C THR A 62 11.61 3.74 -19.63
N LYS A 63 10.62 2.86 -19.46
CA LYS A 63 9.20 3.21 -19.42
C LYS A 63 8.58 2.80 -18.09
N TYR A 64 7.36 3.28 -17.83
CA TYR A 64 6.55 2.77 -16.72
C TYR A 64 6.26 1.27 -16.91
N GLU A 65 5.87 0.86 -18.11
CA GLU A 65 5.70 -0.56 -18.49
C GLU A 65 6.80 -0.99 -19.46
N ASN A 66 7.50 -2.09 -19.14
CA ASN A 66 8.57 -2.63 -19.98
C ASN A 66 8.25 -4.09 -20.29
N LYS A 67 7.97 -4.39 -21.56
CA LYS A 67 7.79 -5.76 -22.05
C LYS A 67 9.13 -6.39 -22.39
N LEU A 68 9.42 -7.52 -21.76
CA LEU A 68 10.62 -8.32 -21.95
C LEU A 68 10.23 -9.60 -22.67
N VAL A 69 10.96 -9.92 -23.73
CA VAL A 69 10.81 -11.13 -24.53
C VAL A 69 12.13 -11.87 -24.48
N ALA A 70 12.15 -12.97 -23.74
CA ALA A 70 13.29 -13.88 -23.75
C ALA A 70 13.14 -14.86 -24.90
N ARG A 71 14.22 -15.09 -25.65
CA ARG A 71 14.24 -15.98 -26.82
C ARG A 71 15.47 -16.88 -26.81
N ASP A 72 15.25 -18.17 -27.00
CA ASP A 72 16.29 -19.12 -27.39
C ASP A 72 16.52 -18.96 -28.89
N THR A 73 17.70 -18.50 -29.27
CA THR A 73 18.04 -18.22 -30.67
C THR A 73 18.30 -19.48 -31.49
N GLU A 74 18.43 -20.65 -30.85
CA GLU A 74 18.64 -21.93 -31.52
C GLU A 74 17.33 -22.66 -31.77
N THR A 75 16.41 -22.67 -30.80
CA THR A 75 15.11 -23.35 -30.93
C THR A 75 13.99 -22.44 -31.43
N GLY A 76 14.13 -21.12 -31.23
CA GLY A 76 13.06 -20.15 -31.47
C GLY A 76 12.05 -20.05 -30.32
N ASP A 77 12.22 -20.80 -29.24
CA ASP A 77 11.34 -20.74 -28.07
C ASP A 77 11.35 -19.33 -27.45
N THR A 78 10.18 -18.86 -27.03
CA THR A 78 10.04 -17.55 -26.39
C THR A 78 9.22 -17.61 -25.11
N THR A 79 9.52 -16.70 -24.18
CA THR A 79 8.68 -16.39 -23.02
C THR A 79 8.67 -14.89 -22.79
N GLU A 80 7.62 -14.37 -22.17
CA GLU A 80 7.42 -12.94 -21.97
C GLU A 80 7.23 -12.60 -20.49
N ALA A 81 7.67 -11.42 -20.08
CA ALA A 81 7.36 -10.82 -18.79
C ALA A 81 7.21 -9.31 -18.94
N THR A 82 6.37 -8.72 -18.09
CA THR A 82 6.21 -7.26 -18.02
C THR A 82 6.70 -6.76 -16.67
N ILE A 83 7.66 -5.84 -16.69
CA ILE A 83 8.25 -5.23 -15.49
C ILE A 83 7.91 -3.74 -15.46
N TYR A 84 7.45 -3.28 -14.30
CA TYR A 84 7.02 -1.89 -14.12
C TYR A 84 8.08 -1.07 -13.41
N ARG A 85 8.40 0.14 -13.90
CA ARG A 85 9.33 1.05 -13.25
C ARG A 85 8.58 2.20 -12.58
N LEU A 86 8.70 2.29 -11.27
CA LEU A 86 8.16 3.33 -10.42
C LEU A 86 9.23 4.41 -10.15
N LYS A 87 9.38 5.37 -11.07
CA LYS A 87 10.44 6.40 -11.02
C LYS A 87 10.39 7.23 -9.74
N ASP A 88 9.19 7.57 -9.27
CA ASP A 88 8.99 8.51 -8.16
C ASP A 88 8.67 7.81 -6.82
N ALA A 89 8.84 6.49 -6.74
CA ALA A 89 8.52 5.70 -5.55
C ALA A 89 9.66 5.60 -4.51
N SER A 90 10.88 6.00 -4.88
CA SER A 90 12.04 5.91 -3.98
C SER A 90 12.11 7.06 -2.99
N MET A 91 12.57 6.75 -1.77
CA MET A 91 12.69 7.71 -0.67
C MET A 91 11.36 8.40 -0.36
N LYS A 92 10.26 7.64 -0.37
CA LYS A 92 8.92 8.14 -0.07
C LYS A 92 8.33 7.53 1.19
N TYR A 93 7.39 8.22 1.82
CA TYR A 93 6.63 7.67 2.95
C TYR A 93 5.21 8.23 3.03
N ARG A 94 4.34 7.52 3.76
CA ARG A 94 3.07 8.07 4.26
C ARG A 94 2.69 7.43 5.59
N LEU A 95 1.70 8.02 6.24
CA LEU A 95 1.10 7.47 7.45
C LEU A 95 -0.37 7.10 7.19
N SER A 96 -0.72 5.83 7.44
CA SER A 96 -2.10 5.37 7.45
C SER A 96 -2.63 5.19 8.87
N PHE A 97 -3.92 5.49 9.01
CA PHE A 97 -4.70 5.23 10.20
C PHE A 97 -5.72 4.13 9.86
N ASP A 98 -5.67 3.03 10.59
CA ASP A 98 -6.57 1.89 10.41
C ASP A 98 -7.61 1.85 11.56
N ASP A 99 -8.69 1.10 11.34
CA ASP A 99 -9.80 0.90 12.29
C ASP A 99 -10.59 2.15 12.68
N ASN A 100 -10.83 3.07 11.74
CA ASN A 100 -11.40 4.38 12.06
C ASN A 100 -12.93 4.43 12.01
N ILE A 101 -13.55 4.88 13.10
CA ILE A 101 -14.98 5.22 13.18
C ILE A 101 -15.33 6.07 14.41
N TRP A 102 -14.51 6.06 15.46
CA TRP A 102 -14.84 6.72 16.73
C TRP A 102 -14.75 8.25 16.64
N PHE A 103 -13.77 8.80 15.92
CA PHE A 103 -13.67 10.24 15.70
C PHE A 103 -14.86 10.77 14.89
N MET A 104 -15.36 9.97 13.95
CA MET A 104 -16.57 10.31 13.18
C MET A 104 -17.79 10.40 14.12
N GLN A 105 -17.94 9.42 15.01
CA GLN A 105 -19.00 9.43 16.02
C GLN A 105 -18.87 10.63 16.97
N ASP A 106 -17.65 10.93 17.44
CA ASP A 106 -17.36 12.04 18.33
C ASP A 106 -17.71 13.40 17.69
N ILE A 107 -17.31 13.62 16.44
CA ILE A 107 -17.63 14.83 15.70
C ILE A 107 -19.15 14.97 15.49
N ALA A 108 -19.85 13.89 15.16
CA ALA A 108 -21.30 13.91 14.97
C ALA A 108 -22.04 14.24 16.28
N LYS A 109 -21.57 13.72 17.42
CA LYS A 109 -22.15 13.98 18.75
C LYS A 109 -21.90 15.41 19.23
N ASN A 110 -20.66 15.90 19.09
CA ASN A 110 -20.28 17.21 19.61
C ASN A 110 -20.61 18.37 18.65
N ASN A 111 -20.90 18.08 17.39
CA ASN A 111 -21.30 19.07 16.38
C ASN A 111 -20.33 20.27 16.30
N TYR A 112 -19.03 19.97 16.27
CA TYR A 112 -17.95 20.95 16.18
C TYR A 112 -18.16 21.99 15.06
N LYS A 113 -17.51 23.14 15.18
CA LYS A 113 -17.51 24.16 14.11
C LYS A 113 -16.60 23.78 12.95
N SER A 114 -15.53 23.05 13.25
CA SER A 114 -14.55 22.53 12.28
C SER A 114 -14.20 21.08 12.61
N LEU A 115 -13.86 20.29 11.59
CA LEU A 115 -13.32 18.93 11.75
C LEU A 115 -12.13 18.90 12.72
N PHE A 116 -11.27 19.92 12.67
CA PHE A 116 -10.03 19.98 13.41
C PHE A 116 -10.17 20.48 14.85
N GLU A 117 -11.40 20.72 15.33
CA GLU A 117 -11.68 20.84 16.77
C GLU A 117 -11.71 19.46 17.46
N ASN A 118 -11.92 18.37 16.70
CA ASN A 118 -11.77 17.02 17.22
C ASN A 118 -10.27 16.73 17.53
N PRO A 119 -9.93 16.25 18.74
CA PRO A 119 -8.54 16.04 19.14
C PRO A 119 -7.74 15.08 18.27
N TYR A 120 -8.41 14.06 17.70
CA TYR A 120 -7.76 13.07 16.84
C TYR A 120 -7.41 13.68 15.47
N LEU A 121 -8.36 14.33 14.79
CA LEU A 121 -8.08 15.04 13.54
C LEU A 121 -7.14 16.22 13.74
N LYS A 122 -7.17 16.89 14.90
CA LYS A 122 -6.19 17.92 15.24
C LYS A 122 -4.77 17.37 15.23
N LEU A 123 -4.54 16.18 15.81
CA LEU A 123 -3.22 15.55 15.79
C LEU A 123 -2.76 15.32 14.36
N ILE A 124 -3.64 14.77 13.52
CA ILE A 124 -3.36 14.51 12.09
C ILE A 124 -2.98 15.81 11.39
N LYS A 125 -3.77 16.88 11.57
CA LYS A 125 -3.45 18.21 11.01
C LYS A 125 -2.11 18.75 11.50
N ASP A 126 -1.82 18.64 12.79
CA ASP A 126 -0.54 19.13 13.35
C ASP A 126 0.66 18.42 12.69
N MET A 127 0.55 17.15 12.30
CA MET A 127 1.60 16.41 11.59
C MET A 127 1.77 16.90 10.15
N ASN A 128 0.67 17.21 9.45
CA ASN A 128 0.75 17.84 8.14
C ASN A 128 1.36 19.25 8.22
N ASP A 129 0.84 20.11 9.10
CA ASP A 129 1.33 21.48 9.26
C ASP A 129 2.83 21.54 9.58
N LYS A 130 3.33 20.58 10.37
CA LYS A 130 4.73 20.54 10.82
C LYS A 130 5.69 19.88 9.84
N TYR A 131 5.26 18.82 9.15
CA TYR A 131 6.15 17.97 8.35
C TYR A 131 5.73 17.82 6.88
N GLY A 132 4.59 18.38 6.48
CA GLY A 132 4.01 18.17 5.16
C GLY A 132 3.57 16.72 4.93
N THR A 133 3.37 15.94 5.99
CA THR A 133 3.03 14.51 5.87
C THR A 133 1.66 14.34 5.21
N LYS A 134 1.62 13.51 4.17
CA LYS A 134 0.40 12.99 3.56
C LYS A 134 -0.08 11.76 4.34
N MET A 135 -1.39 11.72 4.60
CA MET A 135 -2.02 10.76 5.48
C MET A 135 -3.25 10.11 4.85
N HIS A 136 -3.56 8.91 5.30
CA HIS A 136 -4.67 8.12 4.80
C HIS A 136 -5.46 7.52 5.96
N ILE A 137 -6.79 7.65 5.96
CA ILE A 137 -7.66 7.11 7.00
C ILE A 137 -8.54 6.02 6.38
N ASN A 138 -8.40 4.80 6.88
CA ASN A 138 -9.21 3.65 6.48
C ASN A 138 -10.39 3.52 7.46
N LEU A 139 -11.61 3.67 6.95
CA LEU A 139 -12.84 3.77 7.73
C LEU A 139 -13.59 2.45 7.84
N TYR A 140 -14.21 2.23 9.00
CA TYR A 140 -15.33 1.30 9.11
C TYR A 140 -16.64 1.96 8.69
N TYR A 141 -17.64 1.16 8.31
CA TYR A 141 -19.01 1.67 8.13
C TYR A 141 -19.71 1.95 9.47
N CYS A 142 -19.57 1.05 10.44
CA CYS A 142 -20.27 1.16 11.72
C CYS A 142 -19.47 0.62 12.91
N CYS A 143 -19.88 1.05 14.10
CA CYS A 143 -19.47 0.50 15.38
C CYS A 143 -20.70 0.30 16.27
N SER A 144 -20.81 -0.87 16.89
CA SER A 144 -21.84 -1.15 17.89
C SER A 144 -21.54 -0.47 19.23
N GLU A 145 -20.25 -0.20 19.46
CA GLU A 145 -19.71 0.44 20.64
C GLU A 145 -20.29 1.86 20.79
N PHE A 146 -20.48 2.28 22.04
CA PHE A 146 -20.89 3.64 22.40
C PHE A 146 -22.20 4.15 21.76
N GLY A 147 -23.16 3.24 21.56
CA GLY A 147 -24.53 3.56 21.17
C GLY A 147 -24.87 3.34 19.71
N GLY A 148 -24.09 2.55 18.97
CA GLY A 148 -24.45 2.12 17.61
C GLY A 148 -24.38 3.24 16.58
N PHE A 149 -23.16 3.66 16.21
CA PHE A 149 -22.95 4.68 15.17
C PHE A 149 -22.63 4.04 13.81
N ASN A 150 -23.08 4.69 12.74
CA ASN A 150 -22.65 4.40 11.38
C ASN A 150 -22.44 5.70 10.59
N LEU A 151 -21.70 5.60 9.47
CA LEU A 151 -21.32 6.74 8.66
C LEU A 151 -22.50 7.55 8.10
N ALA A 152 -23.69 6.96 7.93
CA ALA A 152 -24.88 7.71 7.49
C ALA A 152 -25.35 8.75 8.52
N GLN A 153 -24.93 8.62 9.78
CA GLN A 153 -25.20 9.59 10.85
C GLN A 153 -24.18 10.74 10.89
N PHE A 154 -23.08 10.67 10.11
CA PHE A 154 -22.10 11.74 10.03
C PHE A 154 -22.64 12.92 9.20
N PRO A 155 -22.54 14.18 9.68
CA PRO A 155 -23.07 15.33 8.94
C PRO A 155 -22.23 15.64 7.70
N ASP A 156 -22.86 16.13 6.64
CA ASP A 156 -22.20 16.54 5.39
C ASP A 156 -21.74 18.01 5.38
N LYS A 157 -22.06 18.78 6.43
CA LYS A 157 -21.68 20.20 6.55
C LYS A 157 -20.16 20.46 6.47
N TYR A 158 -19.34 19.44 6.72
CA TYR A 158 -17.87 19.53 6.71
C TYR A 158 -17.24 19.24 5.33
N LYS A 159 -18.06 19.02 4.29
CA LYS A 159 -17.57 18.61 2.97
C LYS A 159 -16.50 19.52 2.40
N SER A 160 -16.67 20.84 2.53
CA SER A 160 -15.66 21.79 2.05
C SER A 160 -14.33 21.63 2.79
N GLU A 161 -14.34 21.41 4.11
CA GLU A 161 -13.10 21.20 4.88
C GLU A 161 -12.37 19.93 4.46
N TRP A 162 -13.11 18.85 4.16
CA TRP A 162 -12.52 17.62 3.63
C TRP A 162 -11.92 17.81 2.24
N GLU A 163 -12.60 18.54 1.36
CA GLU A 163 -12.12 18.84 0.01
C GLU A 163 -10.87 19.74 0.05
N ASP A 164 -10.84 20.72 0.97
CA ASP A 164 -9.72 21.66 1.17
C ASP A 164 -8.42 20.96 1.63
N VAL A 165 -8.52 19.78 2.24
CA VAL A 165 -7.36 19.00 2.72
C VAL A 165 -7.08 17.74 1.90
N SER A 166 -7.85 17.54 0.82
CA SER A 166 -7.82 16.30 0.03
C SER A 166 -6.50 16.06 -0.72
N ASP A 167 -5.61 17.04 -0.79
CA ASP A 167 -4.26 16.95 -1.36
C ASP A 167 -3.25 16.28 -0.41
N TRP A 168 -3.54 16.26 0.89
CA TRP A 168 -2.70 15.63 1.92
C TRP A 168 -3.43 14.66 2.84
N LEU A 169 -4.76 14.62 2.86
CA LEU A 169 -5.56 13.67 3.63
C LEU A 169 -6.59 12.96 2.74
N LYS A 170 -6.53 11.63 2.71
CA LYS A 170 -7.48 10.79 1.97
C LYS A 170 -8.25 9.85 2.90
N LEU A 171 -9.41 9.41 2.45
CA LEU A 171 -10.29 8.44 3.12
C LEU A 171 -10.50 7.21 2.23
N SER A 172 -10.68 6.04 2.84
CA SER A 172 -11.07 4.83 2.11
C SER A 172 -11.82 3.84 3.00
N PHE A 173 -12.30 2.77 2.39
CA PHE A 173 -12.95 1.63 3.03
C PHE A 173 -11.95 0.69 3.69
N HIS A 174 -12.13 0.39 4.97
CA HIS A 174 -11.37 -0.64 5.69
C HIS A 174 -12.15 -1.95 5.86
N ALA A 175 -13.38 -1.82 6.37
CA ALA A 175 -14.34 -2.91 6.56
C ALA A 175 -15.74 -2.35 6.86
N PHE A 176 -16.73 -3.23 6.98
CA PHE A 176 -18.03 -2.85 7.54
C PHE A 176 -17.93 -2.46 9.02
N LYS A 177 -17.16 -3.18 9.83
CA LYS A 177 -16.96 -2.95 11.26
C LYS A 177 -15.72 -3.71 11.78
N ASN A 178 -15.35 -3.46 13.03
CA ASN A 178 -14.20 -4.09 13.69
C ASN A 178 -14.34 -5.62 13.83
N LEU A 179 -15.43 -6.10 14.44
CA LEU A 179 -15.61 -7.53 14.73
C LEU A 179 -16.67 -8.19 13.84
N PRO A 180 -16.50 -9.47 13.46
CA PRO A 180 -15.40 -10.39 13.86
C PRO A 180 -14.06 -10.09 13.16
N ASP A 181 -12.97 -10.63 13.71
CA ASP A 181 -11.65 -10.60 13.08
C ASP A 181 -11.68 -11.27 11.70
N GLU A 182 -10.78 -10.81 10.82
CA GLU A 182 -10.66 -11.28 9.43
C GLU A 182 -11.99 -11.37 8.66
N PRO A 183 -12.83 -10.30 8.65
CA PRO A 183 -14.20 -10.36 8.13
C PRO A 183 -14.28 -10.70 6.63
N TYR A 184 -13.17 -10.52 5.89
CA TYR A 184 -13.07 -10.79 4.46
C TYR A 184 -12.31 -12.07 4.12
N LEU A 185 -11.88 -12.89 5.09
CA LEU A 185 -11.13 -14.13 4.82
C LEU A 185 -11.86 -15.07 3.85
N THR A 186 -13.19 -15.18 4.00
CA THR A 186 -14.06 -16.04 3.19
C THR A 186 -15.20 -15.25 2.55
N ALA A 187 -15.12 -13.91 2.52
CA ALA A 187 -16.16 -13.08 1.93
C ALA A 187 -16.30 -13.37 0.44
N ASN A 188 -17.54 -13.41 -0.03
CA ASN A 188 -17.83 -13.49 -1.46
C ASN A 188 -17.88 -12.09 -2.08
N TYR A 189 -17.95 -12.05 -3.42
CA TYR A 189 -18.10 -10.83 -4.19
C TYR A 189 -19.21 -9.90 -3.66
N LYS A 190 -20.40 -10.47 -3.39
CA LYS A 190 -21.60 -9.71 -3.00
C LYS A 190 -21.41 -8.99 -1.66
N GLN A 191 -20.88 -9.69 -0.66
CA GLN A 191 -20.61 -9.07 0.64
C GLN A 191 -19.58 -7.92 0.49
N ALA A 192 -18.48 -8.20 -0.21
CA ALA A 192 -17.40 -7.23 -0.40
C ALA A 192 -17.88 -5.98 -1.16
N ILE A 193 -18.62 -6.14 -2.25
CA ILE A 193 -19.11 -5.01 -3.07
C ILE A 193 -20.12 -4.16 -2.28
N GLU A 194 -21.07 -4.78 -1.58
CA GLU A 194 -22.11 -4.07 -0.82
C GLU A 194 -21.50 -3.26 0.31
N GLU A 195 -20.66 -3.87 1.16
CA GLU A 195 -20.07 -3.20 2.32
C GLU A 195 -19.09 -2.08 1.90
N CYS A 196 -18.32 -2.32 0.84
CA CYS A 196 -17.39 -1.35 0.30
C CYS A 196 -18.12 -0.12 -0.29
N GLN A 197 -19.17 -0.36 -1.09
CA GLN A 197 -20.00 0.72 -1.64
C GLN A 197 -20.75 1.50 -0.56
N MET A 198 -21.14 0.87 0.55
CA MET A 198 -21.75 1.57 1.67
C MET A 198 -20.82 2.63 2.28
N VAL A 199 -19.54 2.32 2.46
CA VAL A 199 -18.56 3.30 2.96
C VAL A 199 -18.23 4.35 1.90
N ASN A 200 -17.97 3.94 0.66
CA ASN A 200 -17.64 4.88 -0.42
C ASN A 200 -18.76 5.89 -0.64
N LYS A 201 -20.03 5.46 -0.64
CA LYS A 201 -21.18 6.35 -0.76
C LYS A 201 -21.19 7.43 0.31
N GLU A 202 -20.89 7.07 1.56
CA GLU A 202 -20.87 8.03 2.65
C GLU A 202 -19.68 8.98 2.55
N ILE A 203 -18.47 8.49 2.21
CA ILE A 203 -17.31 9.36 1.92
C ILE A 203 -17.65 10.38 0.84
N LEU A 204 -18.27 9.96 -0.27
CA LEU A 204 -18.69 10.85 -1.35
C LEU A 204 -19.71 11.90 -0.87
N ARG A 205 -20.63 11.51 0.02
CA ARG A 205 -21.61 12.41 0.60
C ARG A 205 -20.97 13.47 1.49
N PHE A 206 -20.18 13.07 2.50
CA PHE A 206 -19.70 14.00 3.53
C PHE A 206 -18.32 14.62 3.24
N ALA A 207 -17.52 14.04 2.35
CA ALA A 207 -16.14 14.48 2.06
C ALA A 207 -15.87 14.76 0.57
N GLY A 208 -16.71 14.27 -0.35
CA GLY A 208 -16.57 14.50 -1.78
C GLY A 208 -15.57 13.57 -2.49
N GLU A 209 -15.61 13.59 -3.82
CA GLU A 209 -14.82 12.70 -4.68
C GLU A 209 -13.31 12.86 -4.47
N LYS A 210 -12.84 14.09 -4.26
CA LYS A 210 -11.41 14.36 -4.07
C LYS A 210 -10.85 13.67 -2.83
N SER A 211 -11.66 13.42 -1.80
CA SER A 211 -11.20 12.81 -0.55
C SER A 211 -11.22 11.29 -0.59
N LEU A 212 -11.93 10.67 -1.53
CA LEU A 212 -11.95 9.22 -1.70
C LEU A 212 -10.65 8.74 -2.39
N SER A 213 -9.94 7.83 -1.73
CA SER A 213 -8.72 7.21 -2.25
C SER A 213 -9.04 6.04 -3.17
N GLU A 214 -8.23 5.84 -4.22
CA GLU A 214 -8.17 4.59 -5.00
C GLU A 214 -7.28 3.52 -4.36
N TYR A 215 -6.60 3.88 -3.26
CA TYR A 215 -5.81 2.97 -2.45
C TYR A 215 -6.56 2.60 -1.19
N THR A 216 -6.52 1.33 -0.76
CA THR A 216 -6.97 0.95 0.59
C THR A 216 -6.13 -0.15 1.26
N THR A 217 -6.24 -0.25 2.58
CA THR A 217 -5.91 -1.44 3.36
C THR A 217 -7.23 -2.10 3.74
N ILE A 218 -7.46 -3.35 3.36
CA ILE A 218 -8.63 -4.10 3.87
C ILE A 218 -8.30 -4.65 5.25
N HIS A 219 -9.29 -4.70 6.15
CA HIS A 219 -9.10 -5.21 7.50
C HIS A 219 -8.46 -6.61 7.48
N TRP A 220 -7.35 -6.75 8.22
CA TRP A 220 -6.46 -7.93 8.26
C TRP A 220 -5.71 -8.27 6.96
N CYS A 221 -5.81 -7.46 5.90
CA CYS A 221 -5.19 -7.71 4.59
C CYS A 221 -5.59 -9.08 4.00
N ARG A 222 -6.86 -9.47 4.23
CA ARG A 222 -7.44 -10.76 3.83
C ARG A 222 -8.53 -10.53 2.78
N GLY A 223 -8.66 -11.48 1.87
CA GLY A 223 -9.70 -11.47 0.84
C GLY A 223 -9.44 -12.53 -0.22
N PRO A 224 -10.38 -13.44 -0.53
CA PRO A 224 -10.27 -14.28 -1.72
C PRO A 224 -10.35 -13.43 -2.99
N LEU A 225 -10.04 -14.02 -4.14
CA LEU A 225 -10.02 -13.33 -5.42
C LEU A 225 -11.34 -12.59 -5.71
N ASP A 226 -12.48 -13.24 -5.48
CA ASP A 226 -13.79 -12.66 -5.73
C ASP A 226 -14.07 -11.41 -4.87
N ALA A 227 -13.62 -11.39 -3.62
CA ALA A 227 -13.71 -10.19 -2.78
C ALA A 227 -12.80 -9.07 -3.31
N CYS A 228 -11.59 -9.41 -3.76
CA CYS A 228 -10.67 -8.41 -4.31
C CYS A 228 -11.16 -7.81 -5.62
N LYS A 229 -11.82 -8.60 -6.48
CA LYS A 229 -12.52 -8.11 -7.67
C LYS A 229 -13.62 -7.11 -7.31
N ALA A 230 -14.37 -7.36 -6.24
CA ALA A 230 -15.37 -6.40 -5.74
C ALA A 230 -14.73 -5.10 -5.23
N PHE A 231 -13.58 -5.17 -4.56
CA PHE A 231 -12.82 -3.96 -4.18
C PHE A 231 -12.33 -3.19 -5.42
N ARG A 232 -11.84 -3.90 -6.45
CA ARG A 232 -11.45 -3.29 -7.72
C ARG A 232 -12.61 -2.56 -8.41
N GLU A 233 -13.77 -3.21 -8.51
CA GLU A 233 -14.99 -2.62 -9.08
C GLU A 233 -15.50 -1.42 -8.27
N SER A 234 -15.23 -1.41 -6.95
CA SER A 234 -15.55 -0.26 -6.09
C SER A 234 -14.64 0.95 -6.27
N GLY A 235 -13.61 0.87 -7.13
CA GLY A 235 -12.67 1.95 -7.41
C GLY A 235 -11.30 1.81 -6.75
N TYR A 236 -11.03 0.71 -6.04
CA TYR A 236 -9.72 0.48 -5.43
C TYR A 236 -8.75 -0.19 -6.41
N THR A 237 -7.79 0.57 -6.94
CA THR A 237 -6.76 0.08 -7.88
C THR A 237 -5.58 -0.55 -7.15
N THR A 238 -5.37 -0.20 -5.88
CA THR A 238 -4.23 -0.66 -5.09
C THR A 238 -4.64 -1.10 -3.69
N LEU A 239 -4.19 -2.30 -3.29
CA LEU A 239 -4.42 -2.87 -1.97
C LEU A 239 -3.11 -2.97 -1.17
N GLN A 240 -3.15 -2.59 0.10
CA GLN A 240 -2.06 -2.83 1.03
C GLN A 240 -2.04 -4.29 1.48
N GLY A 241 -0.97 -5.01 1.21
CA GLY A 241 -0.67 -6.30 1.82
C GLY A 241 -0.14 -6.14 3.25
N GLY A 242 -0.33 -7.18 4.06
CA GLY A 242 0.11 -7.25 5.43
C GLY A 242 1.06 -8.43 5.64
N THR A 243 1.89 -8.38 6.69
CA THR A 243 2.60 -9.58 7.13
C THR A 243 1.84 -10.22 8.29
N PRO A 244 1.32 -11.45 8.18
CA PRO A 244 1.61 -12.46 7.14
C PRO A 244 0.57 -12.59 6.01
N HIS A 245 -0.42 -11.71 5.90
CA HIS A 245 -1.60 -11.92 5.02
C HIS A 245 -1.64 -11.01 3.79
N ASN A 246 -1.85 -11.59 2.61
CA ASN A 246 -1.75 -10.87 1.33
C ASN A 246 -2.86 -11.23 0.35
N TYR A 247 -4.10 -11.18 0.83
CA TYR A 247 -5.28 -11.47 0.01
C TYR A 247 -5.21 -12.87 -0.63
N TYR A 248 -5.46 -12.95 -1.94
CA TYR A 248 -5.36 -14.16 -2.74
C TYR A 248 -3.95 -14.38 -3.33
N ILE A 249 -2.99 -13.48 -3.07
CA ILE A 249 -1.64 -13.59 -3.62
C ILE A 249 -0.91 -14.74 -2.91
N PRO A 250 -0.41 -15.75 -3.65
CA PRO A 250 0.36 -16.84 -3.05
C PRO A 250 1.63 -16.33 -2.35
N ASP A 251 2.00 -16.97 -1.24
CA ASP A 251 3.16 -16.55 -0.42
C ASP A 251 4.46 -16.47 -1.25
N ASP A 252 4.73 -17.45 -2.11
CA ASP A 252 5.92 -17.45 -2.98
C ASP A 252 5.93 -16.24 -3.93
N LEU A 253 4.78 -15.88 -4.49
CA LEU A 253 4.64 -14.71 -5.36
C LEU A 253 4.85 -13.43 -4.56
N PHE A 254 4.21 -13.32 -3.40
CA PHE A 254 4.34 -12.18 -2.49
C PHE A 254 5.80 -11.98 -2.05
N ASP A 255 6.47 -13.06 -1.64
CA ASP A 255 7.84 -13.02 -1.14
C ASP A 255 8.84 -12.62 -2.22
N ASN A 256 8.64 -13.07 -3.46
CA ASN A 256 9.49 -12.73 -4.59
C ASN A 256 9.18 -11.37 -5.24
N THR A 257 8.04 -10.74 -4.90
CA THR A 257 7.59 -9.46 -5.47
C THR A 257 7.38 -8.40 -4.39
N VAL A 258 6.20 -8.35 -3.78
CA VAL A 258 5.81 -7.32 -2.80
C VAL A 258 6.80 -7.27 -1.63
N ARG A 259 7.15 -8.41 -1.01
CA ARG A 259 8.12 -8.45 0.10
C ARG A 259 9.50 -7.96 -0.31
N LYS A 260 9.94 -8.32 -1.51
CA LYS A 260 11.29 -8.03 -2.01
C LYS A 260 11.43 -6.60 -2.50
N TYR A 261 10.51 -6.13 -3.34
CA TYR A 261 10.57 -4.85 -4.05
C TYR A 261 9.60 -3.79 -3.51
N GLY A 262 8.65 -4.18 -2.66
CA GLY A 262 7.59 -3.32 -2.12
C GLY A 262 6.26 -3.41 -2.89
N TYR A 263 6.25 -4.00 -4.09
CA TYR A 263 5.15 -3.88 -5.05
C TYR A 263 4.95 -5.10 -5.94
N TYR A 264 3.71 -5.32 -6.38
CA TYR A 264 3.33 -6.26 -7.42
C TYR A 264 2.07 -5.77 -8.13
N TYR A 265 2.00 -5.98 -9.45
CA TYR A 265 0.80 -5.71 -10.23
C TYR A 265 0.29 -7.01 -10.87
N ASP A 266 -0.92 -7.39 -10.50
CA ASP A 266 -1.67 -8.47 -11.10
C ASP A 266 -2.46 -7.94 -12.31
N ALA A 267 -1.88 -8.11 -13.51
CA ALA A 267 -2.50 -7.65 -14.74
C ALA A 267 -3.77 -8.44 -15.14
N GLU A 268 -3.98 -9.65 -14.59
CA GLU A 268 -5.18 -10.44 -14.90
C GLU A 268 -6.41 -9.84 -14.21
N ASN A 269 -6.22 -9.31 -13.01
CA ASN A 269 -7.30 -8.75 -12.18
C ASN A 269 -7.22 -7.24 -12.03
N ASP A 270 -6.25 -6.61 -12.71
CA ASP A 270 -6.02 -5.17 -12.72
C ASP A 270 -5.94 -4.59 -11.29
N LEU A 271 -5.05 -5.19 -10.49
CA LEU A 271 -4.86 -4.84 -9.08
C LEU A 271 -3.37 -4.73 -8.74
N ALA A 272 -2.99 -3.62 -8.13
CA ALA A 272 -1.67 -3.45 -7.53
C ALA A 272 -1.69 -3.82 -6.04
N PHE A 273 -0.58 -4.39 -5.57
CA PHE A 273 -0.36 -4.76 -4.18
C PHE A 273 0.90 -4.08 -3.68
N THR A 274 0.82 -3.52 -2.48
CA THR A 274 1.96 -2.83 -1.86
C THR A 274 2.22 -3.34 -0.46
N LEU A 275 3.43 -3.15 0.03
CA LEU A 275 3.81 -3.65 1.34
C LEU A 275 3.47 -2.66 2.47
N GLY A 276 2.74 -3.13 3.48
CA GLY A 276 2.61 -2.48 4.79
C GLY A 276 3.70 -2.98 5.74
N HIS A 277 4.41 -2.07 6.42
CA HIS A 277 5.63 -2.46 7.16
C HIS A 277 5.71 -1.98 8.60
N ILE A 278 5.36 -0.71 8.87
CA ILE A 278 5.80 -0.05 10.11
C ILE A 278 4.60 0.23 11.01
N ASN A 279 4.21 -0.76 11.81
CA ASN A 279 3.17 -0.58 12.83
C ASN A 279 3.73 0.17 14.05
N LEU A 280 3.23 1.38 14.29
CA LEU A 280 3.68 2.29 15.35
C LEU A 280 2.99 2.05 16.71
N ASN A 281 1.87 1.32 16.73
CA ASN A 281 1.13 0.97 17.95
C ASN A 281 1.53 -0.39 18.54
N LYS A 282 2.67 -0.97 18.15
CA LYS A 282 3.23 -2.15 18.80
C LYS A 282 3.52 -1.84 20.29
N PRO A 283 2.82 -2.49 21.26
CA PRO A 283 2.98 -2.16 22.68
C PRO A 283 4.40 -2.38 23.21
N THR A 284 5.16 -3.29 22.57
CA THR A 284 6.54 -3.63 22.95
C THR A 284 7.60 -2.67 22.41
N ILE A 285 7.22 -1.68 21.60
CA ILE A 285 8.14 -0.72 20.98
C ILE A 285 7.75 0.65 21.51
N GLY A 286 8.52 1.23 22.44
CA GLY A 286 8.34 2.62 22.86
C GLY A 286 8.77 3.62 21.78
N PRO A 287 8.45 4.92 21.93
CA PRO A 287 8.92 5.96 21.01
C PRO A 287 10.44 5.95 20.80
N ASP A 288 11.20 5.68 21.88
CA ASP A 288 12.66 5.56 21.86
C ASP A 288 13.19 4.41 20.98
N LYS A 289 12.35 3.40 20.70
CA LYS A 289 12.69 2.23 19.87
C LYS A 289 12.18 2.31 18.43
N ILE A 290 11.44 3.37 18.09
CA ILE A 290 10.96 3.56 16.72
C ILE A 290 12.12 3.70 15.72
N PRO A 291 13.19 4.48 15.98
CA PRO A 291 14.33 4.53 15.06
C PRO A 291 14.93 3.15 14.77
N ASP A 292 15.10 2.30 15.78
CA ASP A 292 15.60 0.93 15.63
C ASP A 292 14.66 0.08 14.74
N LEU A 293 13.34 0.23 14.90
CA LEU A 293 12.35 -0.41 14.05
C LEU A 293 12.53 -0.03 12.57
N PHE A 294 12.72 1.26 12.29
CA PHE A 294 12.93 1.76 10.93
C PHE A 294 14.25 1.27 10.32
N TYR A 295 15.33 1.29 11.08
CA TYR A 295 16.60 0.71 10.64
C TYR A 295 16.45 -0.77 10.31
N ASN A 296 15.82 -1.57 11.19
CA ASN A 296 15.60 -2.99 10.95
C ASN A 296 14.76 -3.25 9.68
N ILE A 297 13.72 -2.47 9.45
CA ILE A 297 12.83 -2.63 8.28
C ILE A 297 13.56 -2.25 6.98
N THR A 298 14.26 -1.13 6.96
CA THR A 298 15.00 -0.67 5.77
C THR A 298 16.17 -1.60 5.42
N HIS A 299 16.83 -2.20 6.42
CA HIS A 299 17.85 -3.23 6.18
C HIS A 299 17.24 -4.56 5.70
N LYS A 300 16.08 -4.94 6.23
CA LYS A 300 15.39 -6.18 5.83
C LYS A 300 14.82 -6.10 4.41
N TYR A 301 14.39 -4.91 3.97
CA TYR A 301 13.75 -4.68 2.68
C TYR A 301 14.46 -3.57 1.89
N PRO A 302 15.73 -3.78 1.50
CA PRO A 302 16.56 -2.71 0.94
C PRO A 302 16.11 -2.22 -0.45
N LEU A 303 15.31 -3.02 -1.16
CA LEU A 303 14.80 -2.67 -2.49
C LEU A 303 13.42 -1.99 -2.45
N ASN A 304 12.80 -1.90 -1.26
CA ASN A 304 11.58 -1.12 -1.10
C ASN A 304 11.94 0.37 -0.93
N GLY A 305 11.46 1.20 -1.87
CA GLY A 305 11.67 2.64 -1.87
C GLY A 305 10.71 3.42 -0.99
N PHE A 306 9.64 2.80 -0.46
CA PHE A 306 8.54 3.50 0.20
C PHE A 306 8.27 2.94 1.60
N LEU A 307 8.21 3.82 2.59
CA LEU A 307 7.89 3.46 3.97
C LEU A 307 6.41 3.71 4.28
N GLU A 308 5.69 2.63 4.53
CA GLU A 308 4.30 2.66 4.98
C GLU A 308 4.25 2.58 6.51
N LEU A 309 3.93 3.71 7.15
CA LEU A 309 3.68 3.79 8.57
C LEU A 309 2.19 3.52 8.82
N VAL A 310 1.88 2.68 9.79
CA VAL A 310 0.51 2.31 10.14
C VAL A 310 0.31 2.49 11.64
N ILE A 311 -0.81 3.07 12.01
CA ILE A 311 -1.25 3.15 13.40
C ILE A 311 -2.79 3.02 13.46
N HIS A 312 -3.35 2.55 14.57
CA HIS A 312 -4.78 2.28 14.66
C HIS A 312 -5.45 3.35 15.53
N GLU A 313 -6.65 3.79 15.14
CA GLU A 313 -7.41 4.82 15.86
C GLU A 313 -7.60 4.46 17.33
N GLN A 314 -7.99 3.21 17.60
CA GLN A 314 -8.44 2.78 18.92
C GLN A 314 -7.42 3.08 20.04
N TYR A 315 -6.14 3.00 19.71
CA TYR A 315 -5.02 3.22 20.63
C TYR A 315 -4.87 4.68 21.08
N PHE A 316 -5.55 5.63 20.43
CA PHE A 316 -5.60 7.05 20.80
C PHE A 316 -6.50 7.31 22.03
N TYR A 317 -7.48 6.45 22.30
CA TYR A 317 -8.53 6.75 23.27
C TYR A 317 -8.30 6.10 24.63
N PRO A 318 -8.33 6.85 25.76
CA PRO A 318 -8.08 6.32 27.11
C PRO A 318 -8.97 5.16 27.56
N HIS A 319 -10.17 5.05 26.99
CA HIS A 319 -11.11 3.97 27.31
C HIS A 319 -10.81 2.66 26.57
N TYR A 320 -9.92 2.66 25.59
CA TYR A 320 -9.51 1.45 24.89
C TYR A 320 -8.54 0.65 25.75
N HIS A 321 -8.76 -0.65 25.87
CA HIS A 321 -7.98 -1.53 26.74
C HIS A 321 -6.47 -1.60 26.41
N LYS A 322 -6.04 -1.19 25.21
CA LYS A 322 -4.63 -1.04 24.80
C LYS A 322 -4.26 0.42 24.50
N TYR A 323 -4.91 1.38 25.16
CA TYR A 323 -4.59 2.79 25.04
C TYR A 323 -3.08 3.07 25.15
N LEU A 324 -2.58 3.96 24.29
CA LEU A 324 -1.19 4.41 24.28
C LEU A 324 -1.14 5.89 24.69
N PRO A 325 -0.71 6.22 25.93
CA PRO A 325 -0.58 7.62 26.34
C PRO A 325 0.47 8.41 25.54
N ASP A 326 1.38 7.70 24.89
CA ASP A 326 2.44 8.19 24.00
C ASP A 326 2.06 8.15 22.51
N TYR A 327 0.76 7.99 22.17
CA TYR A 327 0.28 7.85 20.79
C TYR A 327 0.81 8.92 19.82
N ARG A 328 0.74 10.20 20.24
CA ARG A 328 1.28 11.33 19.46
C ARG A 328 2.79 11.22 19.28
N GLU A 329 3.51 10.92 20.35
CA GLU A 329 4.98 10.85 20.33
C GLU A 329 5.46 9.75 19.37
N ARG A 330 4.74 8.63 19.31
CA ARG A 330 5.02 7.53 18.37
C ARG A 330 4.90 7.96 16.91
N ILE A 331 3.79 8.63 16.58
CA ILE A 331 3.55 9.17 15.24
C ILE A 331 4.64 10.17 14.87
N GLU A 332 4.86 11.16 15.73
CA GLU A 332 5.80 12.24 15.48
C GLU A 332 7.23 11.72 15.35
N THR A 333 7.64 10.75 16.18
CA THR A 333 8.97 10.13 16.10
C THR A 333 9.18 9.38 14.77
N GLY A 334 8.18 8.62 14.32
CA GLY A 334 8.24 7.93 13.03
C GLY A 334 8.33 8.88 11.84
N ILE A 335 7.48 9.92 11.82
CA ILE A 335 7.50 10.95 10.78
C ILE A 335 8.82 11.71 10.77
N LYS A 336 9.29 12.14 11.95
CA LYS A 336 10.55 12.87 12.11
C LYS A 336 11.72 12.03 11.59
N TRP A 337 11.76 10.73 11.90
CA TRP A 337 12.78 9.83 11.35
C TRP A 337 12.76 9.83 9.82
N CYS A 338 11.59 9.70 9.18
CA CYS A 338 11.48 9.77 7.72
C CYS A 338 12.07 11.05 7.16
N VAL A 339 11.65 12.21 7.69
CA VAL A 339 12.09 13.53 7.21
C VAL A 339 13.60 13.72 7.41
N GLU A 340 14.14 13.37 8.58
CA GLU A 340 15.58 13.50 8.87
C GLU A 340 16.46 12.59 8.01
N HIS A 341 15.91 11.49 7.47
CA HIS A 341 16.60 10.56 6.56
C HIS A 341 16.31 10.83 5.09
N GLY A 342 15.71 11.97 4.76
CA GLY A 342 15.47 12.42 3.39
C GLY A 342 14.31 11.73 2.68
N TYR A 343 13.38 11.12 3.42
CA TYR A 343 12.15 10.63 2.83
C TYR A 343 11.15 11.77 2.65
N GLU A 344 10.50 11.82 1.49
CA GLU A 344 9.47 12.80 1.16
C GLU A 344 8.08 12.17 1.25
N SER A 345 7.09 12.92 1.73
CA SER A 345 5.75 12.36 1.85
C SER A 345 5.03 12.28 0.51
N SER A 346 4.35 11.16 0.23
CA SER A 346 3.68 10.91 -1.04
C SER A 346 2.49 9.96 -0.88
N PHE A 347 1.44 10.14 -1.68
CA PHE A 347 0.47 9.07 -1.85
C PHE A 347 1.04 8.01 -2.80
N LYS A 348 0.56 6.77 -2.69
CA LYS A 348 0.94 5.70 -3.61
C LYS A 348 0.37 5.91 -5.01
N SER A 349 -0.81 6.54 -5.11
CA SER A 349 -1.43 7.00 -6.36
C SER A 349 -0.60 8.04 -7.12
N ASP A 350 0.35 8.72 -6.46
CA ASP A 350 1.20 9.72 -7.12
C ASP A 350 2.21 9.06 -8.08
N PHE A 351 2.51 7.76 -7.92
CA PHE A 351 3.50 7.05 -8.74
C PHE A 351 3.06 5.66 -9.25
N ILE A 352 2.03 5.06 -8.65
CA ILE A 352 1.34 3.89 -9.22
C ILE A 352 0.21 4.43 -10.09
N LYS A 353 0.34 4.26 -11.39
CA LYS A 353 -0.68 4.72 -12.33
C LYS A 353 -1.86 3.75 -12.35
N PRO A 354 -3.11 4.25 -12.37
CA PRO A 354 -4.26 3.42 -12.70
C PRO A 354 -4.14 2.95 -14.16
N TRP A 355 -4.68 1.76 -14.43
CA TRP A 355 -4.67 1.11 -15.74
C TRP A 355 -6.05 1.15 -16.40
#